data_AF-A0A1E4HLL3-F1
#
_entry.id   AF-A0A1E4HLL3-F1
#
_cell.length_a   1.000
_cell.length_b   1.000
_cell.length_c   1.000
_cell.angle_alpha   90.00
_cell.angle_beta   90.00
_cell.angle_gamma   90.00
#
_symmetry.space_group_name_H-M   'P 1'
#
loop_
_entity.id
_entity.type
_entity.pdbx_description
1 polymer ?
#
loop_
_entity_poly.entity_id
_entity_poly.type
_entity_poly.pdbx_seq_one_letter_code
_entity_poly.pdbx_strand_id
1 'polypeptide(L)'
;MNELPESTKAYFIKLGEGGAWEPTCLAEGTIKFGYHDTPQDLCEQGEWGEVWAFWARRRGNKGTATNDTRQIRTFFEASEDDIFVTFSQGYLWWCRPASTPVVQNAEDGSRLRRTVEGWRNTSIRGQPLSVSRLSGKLTKTQMYQGTICEVYERVYLLRRINDQRTPELAAAEATEQVLVKQILAMVRLLTPKDFELMVELIFSRSGWQRQSSTGGSQKTLDLDLLLPTTRERAFVQVKSRTNTVQFDEYAAEFASTDAHNRMFYVWHTGTINRERPANITLWGPDVIGSTVLDAGLLGWLKERVS
;
A
#
# COMPACT_ATOMS: atom_id res chain seq x y z
N MET A 1 -1.81 14.99 13.09
CA MET A 1 -1.54 15.91 11.96
C MET A 1 -2.84 16.02 11.16
N ASN A 2 -3.22 17.24 10.78
CA ASN A 2 -4.45 17.45 10.03
C ASN A 2 -4.30 17.02 8.57
N GLU A 3 -5.43 16.73 7.95
CA GLU A 3 -5.55 16.47 6.53
C GLU A 3 -4.98 17.63 5.71
N LEU A 4 -4.25 17.31 4.63
CA LEU A 4 -3.74 18.31 3.70
C LEU A 4 -4.88 18.76 2.75
N PRO A 5 -5.21 20.06 2.68
CA PRO A 5 -6.22 20.56 1.76
C PRO A 5 -5.91 20.23 0.28
N GLU A 6 -6.95 20.13 -0.56
CA GLU A 6 -6.76 19.95 -2.01
C GLU A 6 -6.01 21.13 -2.68
N SER A 7 -6.00 22.30 -2.03
CA SER A 7 -5.25 23.48 -2.45
C SER A 7 -3.75 23.40 -2.17
N THR A 8 -3.28 22.47 -1.31
CA THR A 8 -1.85 22.30 -0.98
C THR A 8 -1.05 22.09 -2.26
N LYS A 9 -0.01 22.91 -2.47
CA LYS A 9 0.93 22.68 -3.57
C LYS A 9 1.95 21.63 -3.13
N ALA A 10 2.44 20.87 -4.10
CA ALA A 10 3.42 19.81 -3.85
C ALA A 10 4.61 19.95 -4.79
N TYR A 11 5.79 19.99 -4.20
CA TYR A 11 7.05 20.18 -4.91
C TYR A 11 7.96 19.00 -4.68
N PHE A 12 8.40 18.35 -5.76
CA PHE A 12 9.50 17.41 -5.66
C PHE A 12 10.81 18.18 -5.48
N ILE A 13 11.69 17.68 -4.60
CA ILE A 13 13.05 18.18 -4.43
C ILE A 13 14.06 17.02 -4.42
N LYS A 14 15.14 17.17 -5.19
CA LYS A 14 16.36 16.36 -5.06
C LYS A 14 17.24 16.92 -3.95
N LEU A 15 17.56 16.08 -2.98
CA LEU A 15 18.43 16.43 -1.86
C LEU A 15 19.88 16.09 -2.21
N GLY A 16 20.48 16.93 -3.04
CA GLY A 16 21.87 16.80 -3.50
C GLY A 16 22.03 15.86 -4.70
N GLU A 17 23.20 15.93 -5.32
CA GLU A 17 23.57 15.03 -6.42
C GLU A 17 23.59 13.59 -5.92
N GLY A 18 22.94 12.67 -6.66
CA GLY A 18 22.82 11.27 -6.27
C GLY A 18 22.14 11.04 -4.91
N GLY A 19 21.43 12.02 -4.35
CA GLY A 19 20.80 11.91 -3.03
C GLY A 19 21.76 12.13 -1.86
N ALA A 20 22.93 12.75 -2.09
CA ALA A 20 23.98 12.92 -1.07
C ALA A 20 23.53 13.62 0.22
N TRP A 21 22.45 14.42 0.18
CA TRP A 21 21.91 15.12 1.36
C TRP A 21 20.69 14.43 1.96
N GLU A 22 20.17 13.35 1.37
CA GLU A 22 18.99 12.65 1.89
C GLU A 22 19.19 12.19 3.34
N PRO A 23 20.29 11.50 3.73
CA PRO A 23 20.42 11.00 5.10
C PRO A 23 20.37 12.13 6.15
N THR A 24 21.12 13.21 5.91
CA THR A 24 21.19 14.36 6.83
C THR A 24 19.88 15.13 6.86
N CYS A 25 19.31 15.45 5.70
CA CYS A 25 18.06 16.24 5.63
C CYS A 25 16.88 15.51 6.29
N LEU A 26 16.76 14.21 6.04
CA LEU A 26 15.70 13.38 6.60
C LEU A 26 15.85 13.23 8.12
N ALA A 27 17.08 13.07 8.62
CA ALA A 27 17.35 12.95 10.05
C ALA A 27 17.16 14.27 10.82
N GLU A 28 17.60 15.39 10.25
CA GLU A 28 17.61 16.69 10.93
C GLU A 28 16.34 17.52 10.71
N GLY A 29 15.42 17.04 9.86
CA GLY A 29 14.22 17.78 9.50
C GLY A 29 14.53 19.07 8.75
N THR A 30 15.46 19.02 7.79
CA THR A 30 15.88 20.16 6.97
C THR A 30 15.61 19.90 5.49
N ILE A 31 15.45 20.99 4.74
CA ILE A 31 15.34 20.97 3.28
C ILE A 31 16.55 21.73 2.75
N LYS A 32 17.42 21.03 2.01
CA LYS A 32 18.68 21.58 1.50
C LYS A 32 18.64 21.81 -0.02
N PHE A 33 19.17 22.93 -0.47
CA PHE A 33 19.07 23.38 -1.87
C PHE A 33 20.39 23.96 -2.41
N GLY A 34 20.83 23.44 -3.57
CA GLY A 34 22.22 23.55 -4.08
C GLY A 34 22.52 24.68 -5.06
N TYR A 35 21.76 25.77 -5.07
CA TYR A 35 21.99 26.87 -5.99
C TYR A 35 23.07 27.86 -5.51
N HIS A 36 24.21 27.36 -5.02
CA HIS A 36 25.21 28.06 -4.19
C HIS A 36 25.53 29.53 -4.57
N ASP A 37 25.57 29.84 -5.86
CA ASP A 37 25.93 31.16 -6.39
C ASP A 37 24.79 32.20 -6.37
N THR A 38 23.53 31.82 -6.12
CA THR A 38 22.41 32.78 -6.17
C THR A 38 22.59 33.89 -5.14
N PRO A 39 22.40 35.17 -5.49
CA PRO A 39 22.36 36.26 -4.51
C PRO A 39 21.17 36.08 -3.54
N GLN A 40 21.46 35.90 -2.25
CA GLN A 40 20.43 35.62 -1.24
C GLN A 40 19.55 36.84 -0.95
N ASP A 41 20.16 38.02 -0.88
CA ASP A 41 19.50 39.31 -0.70
C ASP A 41 18.40 39.55 -1.75
N LEU A 42 18.68 39.27 -3.02
CA LEU A 42 17.68 39.38 -4.09
C LEU A 42 16.54 38.37 -3.92
N CYS A 43 16.82 37.16 -3.43
CA CYS A 43 15.78 36.16 -3.17
C CYS A 43 14.89 36.54 -2.00
N GLU A 44 15.46 37.09 -0.92
CA GLU A 44 14.72 37.54 0.26
C GLU A 44 13.84 38.76 -0.04
N GLN A 45 14.28 39.62 -0.96
CA GLN A 45 13.50 40.80 -1.42
C GLN A 45 12.46 40.46 -2.49
N GLY A 46 12.46 39.23 -3.03
CA GLY A 46 11.56 38.83 -4.11
C GLY A 46 11.89 39.45 -5.47
N GLU A 47 13.13 39.90 -5.67
CA GLU A 47 13.64 40.54 -6.90
C GLU A 47 13.96 39.48 -7.97
N TRP A 48 12.95 38.69 -8.36
CA TRP A 48 13.11 37.54 -9.25
C TRP A 48 13.59 37.91 -10.66
N GLY A 49 13.34 39.13 -11.12
CA GLY A 49 13.87 39.65 -12.38
C GLY A 49 15.40 39.76 -12.35
N GLU A 50 15.96 40.24 -11.25
CA GLU A 50 17.41 40.37 -11.05
C GLU A 50 18.05 39.00 -10.82
N VAL A 51 17.39 38.09 -10.08
CA VAL A 51 17.83 36.68 -9.96
C VAL A 51 17.89 36.02 -11.35
N TRP A 52 16.89 36.26 -12.21
CA TRP A 52 16.90 35.77 -13.58
C TRP A 52 18.04 36.36 -14.40
N ALA A 53 18.26 37.68 -14.32
CA ALA A 53 19.34 38.36 -15.04
C ALA A 53 20.72 37.81 -14.64
N PHE A 54 20.93 37.57 -13.35
CA PHE A 54 22.13 36.92 -12.82
C PHE A 54 22.38 35.55 -13.46
N TRP A 55 21.38 34.66 -13.44
CA TRP A 55 21.51 33.32 -14.01
C TRP A 55 21.56 33.32 -15.54
N ALA A 56 20.88 34.24 -16.22
CA ALA A 56 20.93 34.39 -17.68
C ALA A 56 22.36 34.74 -18.13
N ARG A 57 23.03 35.65 -17.42
CA ARG A 57 24.43 35.99 -17.66
C ARG A 57 25.36 34.82 -17.35
N ARG A 58 25.16 34.11 -16.23
CA ARG A 58 26.03 33.02 -15.78
C ARG A 58 25.93 31.77 -16.65
N ARG A 59 24.73 31.41 -17.11
CA ARG A 59 24.49 30.21 -17.92
C ARG A 59 24.71 30.43 -19.41
N GLY A 60 24.55 31.66 -19.89
CA GLY A 60 24.51 31.97 -21.33
C GLY A 60 23.28 31.39 -22.06
N ASN A 61 22.32 30.81 -21.33
CA ASN A 61 21.10 30.21 -21.87
C ASN A 61 19.87 30.72 -21.09
N LYS A 62 19.00 31.45 -21.79
CA LYS A 62 17.79 32.04 -21.20
C LYS A 62 16.81 30.99 -20.67
N GLY A 63 16.65 29.86 -21.37
CA GLY A 63 15.76 28.78 -20.94
C GLY A 63 16.22 28.12 -19.65
N THR A 64 17.51 27.85 -19.54
CA THR A 64 18.12 27.32 -18.30
C THR A 64 17.97 28.32 -17.15
N ALA A 65 18.23 29.62 -17.39
CA ALA A 65 18.06 30.66 -16.39
C ALA A 65 16.60 30.80 -15.89
N THR A 66 15.62 30.68 -16.79
CA THR A 66 14.20 30.65 -16.41
C THR A 66 13.88 29.46 -15.51
N ASN A 67 14.35 28.25 -15.85
CA ASN A 67 14.12 27.08 -15.02
C ASN A 67 14.88 27.15 -13.68
N ASP A 68 16.10 27.69 -13.66
CA ASP A 68 16.87 27.93 -12.44
C ASP A 68 16.12 28.91 -11.52
N THR A 69 15.69 30.06 -12.05
CA THR A 69 14.94 31.07 -11.31
C THR A 69 13.63 30.52 -10.76
N ARG A 70 12.89 29.72 -11.54
CA ARG A 70 11.65 29.07 -11.07
C ARG A 70 11.92 28.19 -9.86
N GLN A 71 12.97 27.36 -9.90
CA GLN A 71 13.31 26.45 -8.80
C GLN A 71 13.70 27.20 -7.54
N ILE A 72 14.52 28.24 -7.69
CA ILE A 72 14.94 29.12 -6.58
C ILE A 72 13.70 29.78 -5.97
N ARG A 73 12.88 30.41 -6.81
CA ARG A 73 11.64 31.05 -6.38
C ARG A 73 10.74 30.09 -5.61
N THR A 74 10.50 28.88 -6.13
CA THR A 74 9.73 27.85 -5.41
C THR A 74 10.31 27.55 -4.04
N PHE A 75 11.63 27.42 -3.92
CA PHE A 75 12.27 27.12 -2.64
C PHE A 75 12.08 28.22 -1.59
N PHE A 76 12.14 29.49 -2.01
CA PHE A 76 12.00 30.65 -1.11
C PHE A 76 10.54 31.00 -0.81
N GLU A 77 9.63 30.88 -1.78
CA GLU A 77 8.22 31.29 -1.62
C GLU A 77 7.29 30.21 -1.07
N ALA A 78 7.68 28.93 -1.08
CA ALA A 78 6.80 27.85 -0.58
C ALA A 78 6.45 28.08 0.90
N SER A 79 5.17 28.07 1.24
CA SER A 79 4.68 28.36 2.60
C SER A 79 4.51 27.08 3.42
N GLU A 80 4.13 27.23 4.70
CA GLU A 80 3.75 26.11 5.57
C GLU A 80 2.52 25.34 5.08
N ASP A 81 1.74 25.87 4.12
CA ASP A 81 0.59 25.19 3.52
C ASP A 81 0.98 24.27 2.34
N ASP A 82 2.22 24.41 1.86
CA ASP A 82 2.80 23.62 0.79
C ASP A 82 3.57 22.41 1.35
N ILE A 83 3.81 21.42 0.50
CA ILE A 83 4.67 20.27 0.83
C ILE A 83 5.84 20.14 -0.12
N PHE A 84 6.98 19.74 0.43
CA PHE A 84 8.08 19.17 -0.33
C PHE A 84 8.01 17.65 -0.24
N VAL A 85 8.36 16.99 -1.34
CA VAL A 85 8.51 15.53 -1.41
C VAL A 85 9.85 15.15 -2.00
N THR A 86 10.39 14.02 -1.55
CA THR A 86 11.57 13.40 -2.12
C THR A 86 11.42 11.87 -2.08
N PHE A 87 12.34 11.15 -2.70
CA PHE A 87 12.33 9.68 -2.70
C PHE A 87 13.67 9.19 -2.16
N SER A 88 13.63 8.38 -1.11
CA SER A 88 14.84 7.84 -0.49
C SER A 88 14.55 6.50 0.17
N GLN A 89 15.49 5.56 0.06
CA GLN A 89 15.43 4.23 0.70
C GLN A 89 14.15 3.43 0.37
N GLY A 90 13.60 3.58 -0.84
CA GLY A 90 12.39 2.88 -1.26
C GLY A 90 11.07 3.50 -0.78
N TYR A 91 11.11 4.69 -0.18
CA TYR A 91 9.94 5.42 0.27
C TYR A 91 9.83 6.80 -0.39
N LEU A 92 8.59 7.28 -0.52
CA LEU A 92 8.33 8.70 -0.69
C LEU A 92 8.36 9.35 0.70
N TRP A 93 9.17 10.40 0.82
CA TRP A 93 9.24 11.26 1.98
C TRP A 93 8.55 12.59 1.69
N TRP A 94 7.87 13.15 2.68
CA TRP A 94 7.23 14.45 2.57
C TRP A 94 7.38 15.27 3.85
N CYS A 95 7.36 16.60 3.71
CA CYS A 95 7.39 17.54 4.82
C CYS A 95 6.71 18.86 4.45
N ARG A 96 6.27 19.63 5.46
CA ARG A 96 5.95 21.04 5.29
C ARG A 96 7.18 21.89 5.60
N PRO A 97 7.54 22.86 4.77
CA PRO A 97 8.64 23.76 5.08
C PRO A 97 8.19 24.75 6.16
N ALA A 98 9.05 25.08 7.11
CA ALA A 98 8.74 26.09 8.12
C ALA A 98 8.83 27.51 7.53
N SER A 99 8.11 28.45 8.14
CA SER A 99 8.17 29.89 7.81
C SER A 99 9.46 30.58 8.27
N THR A 100 10.42 29.82 8.81
CA THR A 100 11.74 30.34 9.16
C THR A 100 12.47 30.84 7.92
N PRO A 101 13.26 31.93 8.02
CA PRO A 101 14.10 32.41 6.93
C PRO A 101 14.99 31.31 6.35
N VAL A 102 15.27 31.42 5.04
CA VAL A 102 16.26 30.57 4.39
C VAL A 102 17.64 30.93 4.93
N VAL A 103 18.39 29.94 5.40
CA VAL A 103 19.75 30.14 5.90
C VAL A 103 20.74 29.66 4.84
N GLN A 104 21.70 30.49 4.47
CA GLN A 104 22.86 30.05 3.70
C GLN A 104 23.88 29.39 4.63
N ASN A 105 24.25 28.16 4.28
CA ASN A 105 25.30 27.42 4.94
C ASN A 105 26.66 28.05 4.63
N ALA A 106 27.41 28.39 5.68
CA ALA A 106 28.71 29.04 5.55
C ALA A 106 29.79 28.12 4.93
N GLU A 107 29.65 26.80 5.04
CA GLU A 107 30.67 25.85 4.57
C GLU A 107 30.61 25.61 3.06
N ASP A 108 29.40 25.39 2.53
CA ASP A 108 29.19 24.96 1.13
C ASP A 108 28.30 25.92 0.32
N GLY A 109 27.85 27.04 0.92
CA GLY A 109 26.98 28.02 0.27
C GLY A 109 25.57 27.51 -0.06
N SER A 110 25.23 26.28 0.36
CA SER A 110 23.89 25.71 0.16
C SER A 110 22.85 26.41 1.02
N ARG A 111 21.57 26.20 0.71
CA ARG A 111 20.46 26.88 1.38
C ARG A 111 19.67 25.87 2.17
N LEU A 112 19.32 26.24 3.39
CA LEU A 112 18.65 25.38 4.34
C LEU A 112 17.33 26.03 4.78
N ARG A 113 16.29 25.22 4.79
CA ARG A 113 15.03 25.51 5.48
C ARG A 113 14.78 24.45 6.55
N ARG A 114 14.20 24.86 7.66
CA ARG A 114 13.63 23.91 8.63
C ARG A 114 12.31 23.37 8.08
N THR A 115 11.94 22.19 8.54
CA THR A 115 10.60 21.62 8.36
C THR A 115 9.77 21.88 9.61
N VAL A 116 8.45 21.89 9.48
CA VAL A 116 7.55 22.08 10.63
C VAL A 116 7.60 20.88 11.58
N GLU A 117 7.57 19.65 11.04
CA GLU A 117 7.46 18.41 11.83
C GLU A 117 8.42 17.30 11.36
N GLY A 118 9.54 17.67 10.75
CA GLY A 118 10.45 16.71 10.13
C GLY A 118 9.94 16.15 8.80
N TRP A 119 10.72 15.23 8.23
CA TRP A 119 10.31 14.43 7.08
C TRP A 119 9.57 13.18 7.52
N ARG A 120 8.56 12.78 6.75
CA ARG A 120 7.73 11.60 7.02
C ARG A 120 7.66 10.72 5.78
N ASN A 121 7.78 9.41 5.98
CA ASN A 121 7.58 8.39 4.94
C ASN A 121 6.26 7.63 5.08
N THR A 122 5.33 8.16 5.88
CA THR A 122 4.00 7.59 6.11
C THR A 122 2.92 8.58 5.73
N SER A 123 1.72 8.08 5.47
CA SER A 123 0.50 8.90 5.43
C SER A 123 0.17 9.51 6.81
N ILE A 124 -0.86 10.35 6.86
CA ILE A 124 -1.32 10.99 8.10
C ILE A 124 -1.82 9.97 9.14
N ARG A 125 -2.29 8.78 8.72
CA ARG A 125 -2.66 7.66 9.60
C ARG A 125 -1.56 6.62 9.76
N GLY A 126 -0.33 6.92 9.36
CA GLY A 126 0.83 6.06 9.60
C GLY A 126 1.03 4.92 8.61
N GLN A 127 0.30 4.88 7.48
CA GLN A 127 0.54 3.86 6.45
C GLN A 127 1.83 4.19 5.67
N PRO A 128 2.76 3.24 5.51
CA PRO A 128 4.01 3.49 4.77
C PRO A 128 3.78 3.87 3.30
N LEU A 129 4.44 4.95 2.85
CA LEU A 129 4.41 5.44 1.47
C LEU A 129 5.54 4.78 0.64
N SER A 130 5.50 3.45 0.57
CA SER A 130 6.48 2.67 -0.22
C SER A 130 6.34 2.94 -1.72
N VAL A 131 7.47 3.19 -2.38
CA VAL A 131 7.55 3.48 -3.82
C VAL A 131 6.94 2.36 -4.66
N SER A 132 7.09 1.10 -4.24
CA SER A 132 6.53 -0.06 -4.96
C SER A 132 4.99 -0.10 -4.95
N ARG A 133 4.35 0.67 -4.06
CA ARG A 133 2.89 0.79 -3.96
C ARG A 133 2.37 2.11 -4.50
N LEU A 134 3.22 2.99 -5.04
CA LEU A 134 2.83 4.26 -5.64
C LEU A 134 2.66 4.11 -7.16
N SER A 135 1.81 4.96 -7.74
CA SER A 135 1.60 5.01 -9.19
C SER A 135 2.90 5.28 -9.94
N GLY A 136 3.14 4.55 -11.03
CA GLY A 136 4.24 4.79 -11.97
C GLY A 136 4.30 6.24 -12.48
N LYS A 137 3.13 6.90 -12.60
CA LYS A 137 3.04 8.30 -13.03
C LYS A 137 3.67 9.25 -12.00
N LEU A 138 3.45 9.02 -10.71
CA LEU A 138 4.03 9.81 -9.63
C LEU A 138 5.53 9.54 -9.50
N THR A 139 5.92 8.26 -9.51
CA THR A 139 7.32 7.85 -9.30
C THR A 139 8.24 8.26 -10.46
N LYS A 140 7.70 8.46 -11.68
CA LYS A 140 8.42 9.07 -12.80
C LYS A 140 9.05 10.43 -12.47
N THR A 141 8.52 11.15 -11.48
CA THR A 141 9.08 12.42 -11.00
C THR A 141 10.53 12.28 -10.51
N GLN A 142 10.95 11.09 -10.06
CA GLN A 142 12.35 10.81 -9.68
C GLN A 142 13.33 11.03 -10.84
N MET A 143 12.87 10.85 -12.08
CA MET A 143 13.67 11.03 -13.29
C MET A 143 13.79 12.51 -13.71
N TYR A 144 13.18 13.45 -12.98
CA TYR A 144 13.32 14.87 -13.24
C TYR A 144 14.80 15.26 -13.24
N GLN A 145 15.26 16.03 -14.22
CA GLN A 145 16.69 16.34 -14.35
C GLN A 145 17.13 17.53 -13.51
N GLY A 146 16.21 18.40 -13.09
CA GLY A 146 16.50 19.52 -12.20
C GLY A 146 16.44 19.14 -10.71
N THR A 147 16.51 20.16 -9.86
CA THR A 147 16.47 20.03 -8.40
C THR A 147 15.05 20.08 -7.87
N ILE A 148 14.22 21.04 -8.30
CA ILE A 148 12.84 21.20 -7.82
C ILE A 148 11.85 21.20 -9.00
N CYS A 149 10.73 20.49 -8.89
CA CYS A 149 9.61 20.66 -9.82
C CYS A 149 8.26 20.53 -9.11
N GLU A 150 7.21 21.05 -9.73
CA GLU A 150 5.85 20.74 -9.29
C GLU A 150 5.55 19.26 -9.50
N VAL A 151 4.86 18.66 -8.54
CA VAL A 151 4.38 17.28 -8.66
C VAL A 151 3.13 17.30 -9.52
N TYR A 152 3.21 16.77 -10.75
CA TYR A 152 2.07 16.74 -11.67
C TYR A 152 0.90 15.91 -11.12
N GLU A 153 1.19 14.75 -10.53
CA GLU A 153 0.21 13.85 -9.90
C GLU A 153 -0.19 14.31 -8.48
N ARG A 154 -0.31 15.63 -8.26
CA ARG A 154 -0.57 16.25 -6.95
C ARG A 154 -1.82 15.72 -6.27
N VAL A 155 -2.94 15.66 -6.98
CA VAL A 155 -4.21 15.17 -6.42
C VAL A 155 -4.08 13.72 -5.94
N TYR A 156 -3.40 12.89 -6.72
CA TYR A 156 -3.09 11.51 -6.33
C TYR A 156 -2.18 11.46 -5.10
N LEU A 157 -1.10 12.25 -5.08
CA LEU A 157 -0.17 12.32 -3.95
C LEU A 157 -0.88 12.73 -2.66
N LEU A 158 -1.71 13.79 -2.71
CA LEU A 158 -2.46 14.26 -1.54
C LEU A 158 -3.43 13.20 -1.04
N ARG A 159 -4.17 12.52 -1.93
CA ARG A 159 -5.03 11.39 -1.54
C ARG A 159 -4.23 10.30 -0.83
N ARG A 160 -3.04 9.96 -1.33
CA ARG A 160 -2.17 8.94 -0.69
C ARG A 160 -1.65 9.37 0.68
N ILE A 161 -1.26 10.63 0.84
CA ILE A 161 -0.83 11.18 2.13
C ILE A 161 -2.01 11.26 3.11
N ASN A 162 -3.20 11.63 2.63
CA ASN A 162 -4.41 11.78 3.44
C ASN A 162 -5.16 10.47 3.73
N ASP A 163 -4.64 9.32 3.29
CA ASP A 163 -5.31 8.01 3.37
C ASP A 163 -6.70 7.99 2.71
N GLN A 164 -6.87 8.77 1.65
CA GLN A 164 -8.11 8.84 0.89
C GLN A 164 -8.10 7.83 -0.25
N ARG A 165 -9.19 7.07 -0.34
CA ARG A 165 -9.47 6.21 -1.49
C ARG A 165 -9.87 7.07 -2.67
N THR A 166 -9.56 6.62 -3.88
CA THR A 166 -10.17 7.25 -5.05
C THR A 166 -11.65 6.88 -5.10
N PRO A 167 -12.51 7.73 -5.69
CA PRO A 167 -13.94 7.41 -5.85
C PRO A 167 -14.17 6.05 -6.53
N GLU A 168 -13.34 5.73 -7.52
CA GLU A 168 -13.40 4.46 -8.27
C GLU A 168 -13.05 3.26 -7.38
N LEU A 169 -12.02 3.36 -6.54
CA LEU A 169 -11.65 2.30 -5.61
C LEU A 169 -12.73 2.12 -4.54
N ALA A 170 -13.25 3.21 -3.98
CA ALA A 170 -14.33 3.14 -3.00
C ALA A 170 -15.61 2.50 -3.59
N ALA A 171 -15.95 2.84 -4.84
CA ALA A 171 -17.07 2.24 -5.55
C ALA A 171 -16.84 0.75 -5.86
N ALA A 172 -15.62 0.37 -6.25
CA ALA A 172 -15.24 -1.01 -6.51
C ALA A 172 -15.33 -1.87 -5.24
N GLU A 173 -14.75 -1.42 -4.13
CA GLU A 173 -14.82 -2.11 -2.83
C GLU A 173 -16.26 -2.27 -2.33
N ALA A 174 -17.09 -1.23 -2.49
CA ALA A 174 -18.51 -1.30 -2.14
C ALA A 174 -19.26 -2.34 -3.00
N THR A 175 -18.96 -2.39 -4.30
CA THR A 175 -19.56 -3.35 -5.23
C THR A 175 -19.08 -4.78 -4.94
N GLU A 176 -17.80 -4.95 -4.62
CA GLU A 176 -17.21 -6.22 -4.23
C GLU A 176 -17.87 -6.79 -2.98
N GLN A 177 -18.14 -5.96 -1.96
CA GLN A 177 -18.88 -6.38 -0.76
C GLN A 177 -20.29 -6.87 -1.09
N VAL A 178 -20.97 -6.23 -2.04
CA VAL A 178 -22.28 -6.70 -2.52
C VAL A 178 -22.11 -8.05 -3.23
N LEU A 179 -21.15 -8.16 -4.14
CA LEU A 179 -20.87 -9.39 -4.88
C LEU A 179 -20.54 -10.57 -3.96
N VAL A 180 -19.67 -10.39 -2.97
CA VAL A 180 -19.29 -11.40 -1.97
C VAL A 180 -20.52 -11.93 -1.22
N LYS A 181 -21.47 -11.04 -0.85
CA LYS A 181 -22.73 -11.46 -0.23
C LYS A 181 -23.60 -12.30 -1.17
N GLN A 182 -23.67 -11.95 -2.46
CA GLN A 182 -24.41 -12.73 -3.45
C GLN A 182 -23.74 -14.08 -3.74
N ILE A 183 -22.41 -14.11 -3.77
CA ILE A 183 -21.64 -15.35 -3.86
C ILE A 183 -21.99 -16.26 -2.69
N LEU A 184 -21.96 -15.76 -1.45
CA LEU A 184 -22.35 -16.54 -0.27
C LEU A 184 -23.79 -17.06 -0.39
N ALA A 185 -24.72 -16.25 -0.91
CA ALA A 185 -26.10 -16.67 -1.13
C ALA A 185 -26.19 -17.84 -2.13
N MET A 186 -25.42 -17.81 -3.23
CA MET A 186 -25.34 -18.92 -4.18
C MET A 186 -24.65 -20.15 -3.60
N VAL A 187 -23.56 -19.97 -2.83
CA VAL A 187 -22.87 -21.07 -2.14
C VAL A 187 -23.85 -21.85 -1.25
N ARG A 188 -24.80 -21.17 -0.60
CA ARG A 188 -25.83 -21.79 0.25
C ARG A 188 -26.83 -22.66 -0.52
N LEU A 189 -26.92 -22.52 -1.84
CA LEU A 189 -27.79 -23.35 -2.70
C LEU A 189 -27.12 -24.67 -3.09
N LEU A 190 -25.80 -24.80 -2.93
CA LEU A 190 -25.07 -26.00 -3.30
C LEU A 190 -25.50 -27.20 -2.45
N THR A 191 -25.55 -28.37 -3.10
CA THR A 191 -25.61 -29.64 -2.37
C THR A 191 -24.34 -29.79 -1.52
N PRO A 192 -24.37 -30.58 -0.42
CA PRO A 192 -23.16 -30.86 0.35
C PRO A 192 -21.98 -31.34 -0.51
N LYS A 193 -22.26 -32.21 -1.50
CA LYS A 193 -21.25 -32.72 -2.43
C LYS A 193 -20.67 -31.65 -3.36
N ASP A 194 -21.51 -30.77 -3.91
CA ASP A 194 -21.01 -29.67 -4.74
C ASP A 194 -20.25 -28.64 -3.88
N PHE A 195 -20.64 -28.44 -2.63
CA PHE A 195 -19.91 -27.58 -1.71
C PHE A 195 -18.51 -28.14 -1.38
N GLU A 196 -18.40 -29.44 -1.10
CA GLU A 196 -17.11 -30.13 -0.97
C GLU A 196 -16.24 -29.96 -2.22
N LEU A 197 -16.82 -30.19 -3.40
CA LEU A 197 -16.11 -30.02 -4.68
C LEU A 197 -15.63 -28.57 -4.88
N MET A 198 -16.46 -27.58 -4.53
CA MET A 198 -16.08 -26.17 -4.61
C MET A 198 -14.87 -25.87 -3.72
N VAL A 199 -14.89 -26.36 -2.48
CA VAL A 199 -13.78 -26.20 -1.54
C VAL A 199 -12.51 -26.88 -2.05
N GLU A 200 -12.63 -28.09 -2.60
CA GLU A 200 -11.52 -28.78 -3.25
C GLU A 200 -10.92 -27.96 -4.41
N LEU A 201 -11.76 -27.35 -5.25
CA LEU A 201 -11.30 -26.48 -6.35
C LEU A 201 -10.57 -25.22 -5.84
N ILE A 202 -11.02 -24.62 -4.73
CA ILE A 202 -10.33 -23.48 -4.09
C ILE A 202 -8.91 -23.89 -3.67
N PHE A 203 -8.78 -25.03 -2.98
CA PHE A 203 -7.47 -25.53 -2.53
C PHE A 203 -6.55 -25.88 -3.71
N SER A 204 -7.09 -26.54 -4.73
CA SER A 204 -6.35 -26.87 -5.95
C SER A 204 -5.78 -25.63 -6.65
N ARG A 205 -6.59 -24.57 -6.80
CA ARG A 205 -6.14 -23.29 -7.39
C ARG A 205 -5.13 -22.54 -6.51
N SER A 206 -5.09 -22.85 -5.22
CA SER A 206 -4.13 -22.31 -4.26
C SER A 206 -2.83 -23.13 -4.17
N GLY A 207 -2.67 -24.16 -5.02
CA GLY A 207 -1.47 -25.00 -5.10
C GLY A 207 -1.45 -26.21 -4.17
N TRP A 208 -2.52 -26.45 -3.41
CA TRP A 208 -2.66 -27.66 -2.60
C TRP A 208 -3.02 -28.85 -3.49
N GLN A 209 -2.40 -29.99 -3.20
CA GLN A 209 -2.62 -31.24 -3.93
C GLN A 209 -3.35 -32.25 -3.05
N ARG A 210 -4.47 -32.77 -3.54
CA ARG A 210 -5.18 -33.85 -2.88
C ARG A 210 -4.30 -35.10 -2.82
N GLN A 211 -4.18 -35.67 -1.63
CA GLN A 211 -3.57 -36.98 -1.43
C GLN A 211 -4.66 -38.04 -1.56
N SER A 212 -4.39 -39.10 -2.34
CA SER A 212 -5.26 -40.29 -2.34
C SER A 212 -4.94 -41.14 -1.11
N SER A 213 -5.97 -41.61 -0.41
CA SER A 213 -5.80 -42.46 0.76
C SER A 213 -5.18 -43.79 0.34
N THR A 214 -3.89 -43.97 0.65
CA THR A 214 -3.20 -45.25 0.49
C THR A 214 -3.51 -46.13 1.69
N GLY A 215 -4.68 -46.76 1.67
CA GLY A 215 -5.05 -47.89 2.53
C GLY A 215 -5.81 -47.55 3.82
N GLY A 216 -6.96 -48.21 4.01
CA GLY A 216 -7.68 -48.30 5.29
C GLY A 216 -8.65 -47.15 5.58
N SER A 217 -9.79 -47.48 6.16
CA SER A 217 -10.95 -46.59 6.32
C SER A 217 -10.71 -45.37 7.22
N GLN A 218 -10.35 -44.22 6.65
CA GLN A 218 -10.53 -42.92 7.28
C GLN A 218 -11.91 -42.39 6.88
N LYS A 219 -12.96 -42.84 7.60
CA LYS A 219 -14.37 -42.53 7.30
C LYS A 219 -14.80 -41.10 7.65
N THR A 220 -13.91 -40.29 8.21
CA THR A 220 -14.23 -38.94 8.73
C THR A 220 -13.63 -37.79 7.95
N LEU A 221 -12.75 -38.04 6.96
CA LEU A 221 -12.02 -36.96 6.27
C LEU A 221 -12.62 -36.62 4.90
N ASP A 222 -13.00 -35.35 4.69
CA ASP A 222 -13.48 -34.90 3.38
C ASP A 222 -12.30 -34.71 2.39
N LEU A 223 -11.22 -34.03 2.82
CA LEU A 223 -10.01 -33.84 2.01
C LEU A 223 -8.71 -33.97 2.83
N ASP A 224 -7.73 -34.70 2.28
CA ASP A 224 -6.33 -34.70 2.73
C ASP A 224 -5.48 -33.98 1.67
N LEU A 225 -4.75 -32.96 2.08
CA LEU A 225 -4.04 -32.05 1.20
C LEU A 225 -2.55 -31.97 1.56
N LEU A 226 -1.70 -31.79 0.54
CA LEU A 226 -0.28 -31.49 0.65
C LEU A 226 0.04 -30.20 -0.10
N LEU A 227 0.76 -29.28 0.54
CA LEU A 227 1.35 -28.12 -0.14
C LEU A 227 2.79 -28.45 -0.55
N PRO A 228 3.12 -28.60 -1.85
CA PRO A 228 4.41 -29.14 -2.28
C PRO A 228 5.63 -28.26 -1.91
N THR A 229 5.43 -26.95 -1.85
CA THR A 229 6.49 -25.96 -1.60
C THR A 229 7.00 -25.98 -0.15
N THR A 230 6.12 -26.30 0.80
CA THR A 230 6.45 -26.35 2.24
C THR A 230 6.41 -27.76 2.81
N ARG A 231 5.91 -28.73 2.05
CA ARG A 231 5.55 -30.10 2.50
C ARG A 231 4.51 -30.12 3.63
N GLU A 232 3.80 -29.01 3.85
CA GLU A 232 2.75 -28.92 4.85
C GLU A 232 1.58 -29.84 4.46
N ARG A 233 1.13 -30.66 5.41
CA ARG A 233 -0.06 -31.50 5.26
C ARG A 233 -1.23 -30.89 5.99
N ALA A 234 -2.36 -30.78 5.30
CA ALA A 234 -3.58 -30.26 5.86
C ALA A 234 -4.73 -31.24 5.70
N PHE A 235 -5.56 -31.31 6.73
CA PHE A 235 -6.86 -31.96 6.67
C PHE A 235 -7.95 -30.90 6.54
N VAL A 236 -8.96 -31.14 5.69
CA VAL A 236 -10.11 -30.23 5.52
C VAL A 236 -11.40 -30.97 5.87
N GLN A 237 -12.18 -30.35 6.76
CA GLN A 237 -13.57 -30.70 6.99
C GLN A 237 -14.48 -29.61 6.41
N VAL A 238 -15.43 -30.04 5.59
CA VAL A 238 -16.42 -29.19 4.91
C VAL A 238 -17.81 -29.53 5.44
N LYS A 239 -18.58 -28.51 5.84
CA LYS A 239 -19.96 -28.66 6.32
C LYS A 239 -20.87 -27.59 5.75
N SER A 240 -21.95 -27.99 5.06
CA SER A 240 -22.96 -27.02 4.63
C SER A 240 -23.59 -26.27 5.82
N ARG A 241 -23.77 -26.96 6.95
CA ARG A 241 -24.25 -26.38 8.21
C ARG A 241 -23.45 -26.93 9.37
N THR A 242 -23.06 -26.06 10.31
CA THR A 242 -22.34 -26.45 11.53
C THR A 242 -22.83 -25.65 12.74
N ASN A 243 -22.43 -26.09 13.93
CA ASN A 243 -22.48 -25.32 15.17
C ASN A 243 -21.17 -25.53 15.96
N THR A 244 -21.05 -24.87 17.12
CA THR A 244 -19.86 -24.97 17.98
C THR A 244 -19.60 -26.40 18.49
N VAL A 245 -20.65 -27.16 18.83
CA VAL A 245 -20.49 -28.53 19.37
C VAL A 245 -19.86 -29.44 18.33
N GLN A 246 -20.38 -29.42 17.11
CA GLN A 246 -19.83 -30.23 16.01
C GLN A 246 -18.40 -29.81 15.67
N PHE A 247 -18.09 -28.51 15.73
CA PHE A 247 -16.71 -28.06 15.53
C PHE A 247 -15.77 -28.60 16.61
N ASP A 248 -16.19 -28.56 17.88
CA ASP A 248 -15.37 -29.04 19.01
C ASP A 248 -15.05 -30.55 18.88
N GLU A 249 -15.96 -31.36 18.33
CA GLU A 249 -15.73 -32.78 18.03
C GLU A 249 -14.57 -32.97 17.03
N TYR A 250 -14.59 -32.26 15.91
CA TYR A 250 -13.52 -32.34 14.90
C TYR A 250 -12.20 -31.73 15.38
N ALA A 251 -12.25 -30.66 16.19
CA ALA A 251 -11.07 -30.08 16.80
C ALA A 251 -10.39 -31.08 17.77
N ALA A 252 -11.18 -31.83 18.54
CA ALA A 252 -10.68 -32.88 19.42
C ALA A 252 -10.08 -34.07 18.64
N GLU A 253 -10.72 -34.49 17.54
CA GLU A 253 -10.18 -35.53 16.66
C GLU A 253 -8.83 -35.10 16.06
N PHE A 254 -8.72 -33.88 15.55
CA PHE A 254 -7.47 -33.34 15.04
C PHE A 254 -6.37 -33.25 16.12
N ALA A 255 -6.71 -32.85 17.34
CA ALA A 255 -5.75 -32.79 18.45
C ALA A 255 -5.25 -34.17 18.90
N SER A 256 -5.96 -35.25 18.54
CA SER A 256 -5.61 -36.63 18.93
C SER A 256 -4.57 -37.29 18.01
N THR A 257 -4.15 -36.61 16.94
CA THR A 257 -3.21 -37.14 15.94
C THR A 257 -2.19 -36.09 15.52
N ASP A 258 -0.99 -36.53 15.13
CA ASP A 258 0.07 -35.70 14.55
C ASP A 258 0.21 -35.87 13.03
N ALA A 259 -0.73 -36.58 12.40
CA ALA A 259 -0.70 -36.91 10.97
C ALA A 259 -0.78 -35.70 10.03
N HIS A 260 -1.31 -34.57 10.51
CA HIS A 260 -1.49 -33.32 9.75
C HIS A 260 -0.98 -32.13 10.55
N ASN A 261 -0.34 -31.18 9.85
CA ASN A 261 0.20 -29.96 10.47
C ASN A 261 -0.89 -28.93 10.74
N ARG A 262 -1.94 -28.94 9.91
CA ARG A 262 -2.99 -27.93 9.90
C ARG A 262 -4.34 -28.54 9.60
N MET A 263 -5.38 -27.94 10.14
CA MET A 263 -6.76 -28.26 9.82
C MET A 263 -7.47 -27.05 9.24
N PHE A 264 -8.31 -27.25 8.23
CA PHE A 264 -9.27 -26.28 7.75
C PHE A 264 -10.68 -26.77 8.07
N TYR A 265 -11.47 -25.91 8.71
CA TYR A 265 -12.88 -26.18 8.96
C TYR A 265 -13.72 -25.15 8.19
N VAL A 266 -14.49 -25.63 7.21
CA VAL A 266 -15.15 -24.79 6.20
C VAL A 266 -16.65 -24.96 6.26
N TRP A 267 -17.40 -23.85 6.37
CA TRP A 267 -18.86 -23.88 6.39
C TRP A 267 -19.51 -22.60 5.86
N HIS A 268 -20.75 -22.72 5.36
CA HIS A 268 -21.50 -21.57 4.82
C HIS A 268 -22.76 -21.20 5.62
N THR A 269 -23.23 -22.09 6.49
CA THR A 269 -24.40 -21.86 7.35
C THR A 269 -24.13 -22.24 8.81
N GLY A 270 -24.53 -21.36 9.74
CA GLY A 270 -24.30 -21.54 11.17
C GLY A 270 -23.13 -20.72 11.71
N THR A 271 -22.95 -20.77 13.03
CA THR A 271 -22.00 -19.93 13.76
C THR A 271 -21.18 -20.80 14.70
N ILE A 272 -19.88 -20.48 14.79
CA ILE A 272 -18.94 -21.07 15.75
C ILE A 272 -18.43 -19.93 16.62
N ASN A 273 -18.69 -20.01 17.92
CA ASN A 273 -18.26 -19.01 18.91
C ASN A 273 -17.06 -19.57 19.69
N ARG A 274 -15.90 -19.64 19.02
CA ARG A 274 -14.63 -20.11 19.58
C ARG A 274 -13.51 -19.19 19.14
N GLU A 275 -12.51 -19.03 20.00
CA GLU A 275 -11.24 -18.47 19.59
C GLU A 275 -10.57 -19.42 18.58
N ARG A 276 -9.88 -18.85 17.59
CA ARG A 276 -9.26 -19.61 16.50
C ARG A 276 -8.04 -20.36 17.03
N PRO A 277 -8.06 -21.70 17.10
CA PRO A 277 -6.89 -22.46 17.52
C PRO A 277 -5.72 -22.25 16.55
N ALA A 278 -4.48 -22.24 17.03
CA ALA A 278 -3.32 -21.84 16.22
C ALA A 278 -3.12 -22.67 14.93
N ASN A 279 -3.46 -23.96 14.99
CA ASN A 279 -3.33 -24.93 13.90
C ASN A 279 -4.66 -25.24 13.19
N ILE A 280 -5.75 -24.55 13.52
CA ILE A 280 -7.07 -24.70 12.88
C ILE A 280 -7.48 -23.39 12.21
N THR A 281 -7.69 -23.43 10.90
CA THR A 281 -8.18 -22.31 10.12
C THR A 281 -9.67 -22.43 9.88
N LEU A 282 -10.42 -21.44 10.33
CA LEU A 282 -11.87 -21.38 10.19
C LEU A 282 -12.28 -20.57 8.95
N TRP A 283 -13.00 -21.18 8.03
CA TRP A 283 -13.61 -20.53 6.87
C TRP A 283 -15.13 -20.51 7.03
N GLY A 284 -15.61 -19.47 7.71
CA GLY A 284 -17.04 -19.24 7.91
C GLY A 284 -17.70 -18.48 6.76
N PRO A 285 -18.98 -18.10 6.95
CA PRO A 285 -19.75 -17.33 5.97
C PRO A 285 -19.12 -15.98 5.60
N ASP A 286 -18.35 -15.39 6.51
CA ASP A 286 -17.61 -14.15 6.34
C ASP A 286 -16.37 -14.27 5.43
N VAL A 287 -15.85 -15.49 5.25
CA VAL A 287 -14.61 -15.77 4.50
C VAL A 287 -14.90 -16.47 3.17
N ILE A 288 -15.89 -17.38 3.14
CA ILE A 288 -16.10 -18.25 1.97
C ILE A 288 -16.42 -17.48 0.69
N GLY A 289 -17.19 -16.38 0.80
CA GLY A 289 -17.60 -15.58 -0.35
C GLY A 289 -16.42 -14.88 -1.05
N SER A 290 -15.51 -14.26 -0.28
CA SER A 290 -14.29 -13.66 -0.85
C SER A 290 -13.35 -14.74 -1.37
N THR A 291 -13.22 -15.86 -0.67
CA THR A 291 -12.36 -16.97 -1.11
C THR A 291 -12.80 -17.55 -2.45
N VAL A 292 -14.10 -17.68 -2.70
CA VAL A 292 -14.65 -18.10 -4.01
C VAL A 292 -14.36 -17.08 -5.11
N LEU A 293 -14.45 -15.79 -4.78
CA LEU A 293 -14.13 -14.69 -5.71
C LEU A 293 -12.65 -14.71 -6.09
N ASP A 294 -11.76 -14.75 -5.10
CA ASP A 294 -10.31 -14.76 -5.24
C ASP A 294 -9.82 -16.01 -5.99
N ALA A 295 -10.45 -17.15 -5.72
CA ALA A 295 -10.19 -18.38 -6.47
C ALA A 295 -10.71 -18.33 -7.92
N GLY A 296 -11.50 -17.32 -8.31
CA GLY A 296 -12.06 -17.20 -9.66
C GLY A 296 -13.17 -18.20 -9.97
N LEU A 297 -13.93 -18.66 -8.96
CA LEU A 297 -14.94 -19.72 -9.08
C LEU A 297 -16.36 -19.20 -9.31
N LEU A 298 -16.55 -17.89 -9.50
CA LEU A 298 -17.87 -17.29 -9.75
C LEU A 298 -18.59 -17.91 -10.96
N GLY A 299 -17.88 -18.20 -12.05
CA GLY A 299 -18.46 -18.84 -13.24
C GLY A 299 -18.99 -20.25 -12.94
N TRP A 300 -18.13 -21.08 -12.34
CA TRP A 300 -18.46 -22.45 -11.93
C TRP A 300 -19.65 -22.47 -10.96
N LEU A 301 -19.69 -21.55 -10.00
CA LEU A 301 -20.78 -21.48 -9.02
C LEU A 301 -22.12 -21.19 -9.69
N LYS A 302 -22.17 -20.25 -10.63
CA LYS A 302 -23.39 -19.93 -11.40
C LYS A 302 -23.91 -21.13 -12.18
N GLU A 303 -23.01 -21.86 -12.86
CA GLU A 303 -23.37 -23.06 -13.62
C GLU A 303 -23.93 -24.17 -12.72
N ARG A 304 -23.45 -24.28 -11.48
CA ARG A 304 -23.89 -25.32 -10.53
C ARG A 304 -25.24 -25.05 -9.89
N VAL A 305 -25.63 -23.78 -9.74
CA VAL A 305 -26.88 -23.39 -9.09
C VAL A 305 -28.00 -23.00 -10.06
N SER A 306 -27.71 -23.01 -11.36
CA SER A 306 -28.69 -22.81 -12.45
C SER A 306 -29.45 -24.11 -12.71
#